data_AF-A0A2M8JV41-F1
#
_entry.id   AF-A0A2M8JV41-F1
#
_cell.length_a   1.000
_cell.length_b   1.000
_cell.length_c   1.000
_cell.angle_alpha   90.00
_cell.angle_beta   90.00
_cell.angle_gamma   90.00
#
_symmetry.space_group_name_H-M   'P 1'
#
loop_
_entity.id
_entity.type
_entity.pdbx_description
1 polymer ?
#
loop_
_entity_poly.entity_id
_entity_poly.type
_entity_poly.pdbx_seq_one_letter_code
_entity_poly.pdbx_strand_id
1 'polypeptide(L)'
;MAVPILDIAQIEQLNKSELVDAINWLIINDFEKLVFILYRIDVSEAKIKTLLNKNNTNFAATVIADAILERLEEKKASRKKYKQDPSASDEEKW
;
A
#
# COMPACT_ATOMS: atom_id res chain seq x y z
N MET A 1 2.64 -22.54 -8.41
CA MET A 1 2.48 -21.08 -8.50
C MET A 1 3.65 -20.47 -7.76
N ALA A 2 4.46 -19.65 -8.43
CA ALA A 2 5.63 -19.03 -7.81
C ALA A 2 5.15 -18.07 -6.70
N VAL A 3 5.84 -18.08 -5.56
CA VAL A 3 5.58 -17.11 -4.48
C VAL A 3 5.70 -15.72 -5.08
N PRO A 4 4.64 -14.91 -5.10
CA PRO A 4 4.78 -13.53 -5.49
C PRO A 4 5.66 -12.86 -4.43
N ILE A 5 6.90 -12.58 -4.80
CA ILE A 5 7.71 -11.62 -4.08
C ILE A 5 6.98 -10.30 -4.32
N LEU A 6 6.30 -9.78 -3.29
CA LEU A 6 5.70 -8.46 -3.31
C LEU A 6 6.65 -7.55 -2.56
N ASP A 7 7.57 -6.93 -3.29
CA ASP A 7 8.30 -5.77 -2.80
C ASP A 7 7.58 -4.48 -3.19
N ILE A 8 7.77 -3.43 -2.39
CA ILE A 8 7.13 -2.12 -2.60
C ILE A 8 7.37 -1.60 -4.03
N ALA A 9 8.58 -1.82 -4.57
CA ALA A 9 8.93 -1.42 -5.92
C ALA A 9 8.11 -2.13 -7.00
N GLN A 10 7.71 -3.39 -6.76
CA GLN A 10 6.86 -4.14 -7.68
C GLN A 10 5.40 -3.72 -7.53
N ILE A 11 4.93 -3.50 -6.30
CA ILE A 11 3.57 -3.01 -6.03
C ILE A 11 3.30 -1.69 -6.77
N GLU A 12 4.28 -0.80 -6.85
CA GLU A 12 4.17 0.46 -7.60
C GLU A 12 3.99 0.28 -9.13
N GLN A 13 4.32 -0.90 -9.66
CA GLN A 13 4.22 -1.23 -11.09
C GLN A 13 3.01 -2.11 -11.41
N LEU A 14 2.34 -2.71 -10.41
CA LEU A 14 1.19 -3.57 -10.61
C LEU A 14 -0.07 -2.76 -10.93
N ASN A 15 -0.90 -3.32 -11.80
CA ASN A 15 -2.26 -2.81 -12.01
C ASN A 15 -3.17 -3.24 -10.86
N LYS A 16 -4.31 -2.55 -10.68
CA LYS A 16 -5.26 -2.85 -9.60
C LYS A 16 -5.65 -4.34 -9.52
N SER A 17 -5.93 -4.98 -10.66
CA SER A 17 -6.31 -6.41 -10.69
C SER A 17 -5.20 -7.32 -10.18
N GLU A 18 -3.97 -7.10 -10.63
CA GLU A 18 -2.81 -7.90 -10.22
C GLU A 18 -2.49 -7.71 -8.74
N LEU A 19 -2.69 -6.49 -8.24
CA LEU A 19 -2.53 -6.17 -6.82
C LEU A 19 -3.58 -6.90 -5.97
N VAL A 20 -4.84 -6.94 -6.41
CA VAL A 20 -5.90 -7.68 -5.72
C VAL A 20 -5.59 -9.17 -5.69
N ASP A 21 -5.17 -9.76 -6.81
CA ASP A 21 -4.83 -11.18 -6.88
C ASP A 21 -3.63 -11.52 -5.97
N ALA A 22 -2.61 -10.67 -5.96
CA ALA A 22 -1.46 -10.81 -5.07
C ALA A 22 -1.85 -10.72 -3.59
N ILE A 23 -2.66 -9.73 -3.22
CA ILE A 23 -3.14 -9.57 -1.85
C ILE A 23 -4.00 -10.76 -1.45
N ASN A 24 -4.91 -11.22 -2.31
CA ASN A 24 -5.75 -12.38 -2.04
C ASN A 24 -4.89 -13.64 -1.81
N TRP A 25 -3.86 -13.84 -2.64
CA TRP A 25 -2.90 -14.93 -2.43
C TRP A 25 -2.20 -14.81 -1.08
N LEU A 26 -1.75 -13.61 -0.68
CA LEU A 26 -1.10 -13.39 0.61
C LEU A 26 -2.07 -13.58 1.79
N ILE A 27 -3.33 -13.14 1.69
CA ILE A 27 -4.33 -13.38 2.75
C ILE A 27 -4.48 -14.88 3.02
N ILE A 28 -4.46 -15.71 1.96
CA ILE A 28 -4.70 -17.16 2.06
C ILE A 28 -3.42 -17.92 2.44
N ASN A 29 -2.27 -17.53 1.90
CA ASN A 29 -1.04 -18.34 1.97
C ASN A 29 0.01 -17.76 2.92
N ASP A 30 0.07 -16.44 3.11
CA ASP A 30 1.12 -15.77 3.88
C ASP A 30 0.67 -14.40 4.43
N PHE A 31 -0.17 -14.46 5.48
CA PHE A 31 -0.77 -13.27 6.07
C PHE A 31 0.27 -12.37 6.78
N GLU A 32 1.31 -12.96 7.38
CA GLU A 32 2.37 -12.19 8.03
C GLU A 32 3.11 -11.29 7.05
N LYS A 33 3.43 -11.81 5.86
CA LYS A 33 4.03 -11.03 4.78
C LYS A 33 3.12 -9.89 4.32
N LEU A 34 1.81 -10.13 4.22
CA LEU A 34 0.85 -9.07 3.92
C LEU A 34 0.90 -7.94 4.95
N VAL A 35 0.87 -8.27 6.25
CA VAL A 35 0.94 -7.28 7.33
C VAL A 35 2.25 -6.50 7.27
N PHE A 36 3.37 -7.17 7.02
CA PHE A 36 4.68 -6.52 6.89
C PHE A 36 4.72 -5.49 5.75
N ILE A 37 4.19 -5.85 4.57
CA ILE A 37 4.09 -4.94 3.42
C ILE A 37 3.22 -3.74 3.77
N LEU A 38 2.06 -3.99 4.37
CA LEU A 38 1.08 -2.95 4.70
C LEU A 38 1.61 -1.97 5.74
N TYR A 39 2.38 -2.44 6.72
CA TYR A 39 3.05 -1.57 7.69
C TYR A 39 4.05 -0.62 7.03
N ARG A 40 4.76 -1.07 5.99
CA ARG A 40 5.75 -0.25 5.25
C ARG A 40 5.13 0.88 4.44
N ILE A 41 3.85 0.77 4.10
CA ILE A 41 3.08 1.78 3.34
C ILE A 41 2.11 2.54 4.24
N ASP A 42 2.24 2.40 5.56
CA ASP A 42 1.42 3.07 6.58
C ASP A 42 -0.07 2.66 6.56
N VAL A 43 -0.33 1.36 6.31
CA VAL A 43 -1.65 0.74 6.45
C VAL A 43 -1.67 -0.11 7.73
N SER A 44 -2.63 0.15 8.64
CA SER A 44 -2.68 -0.48 9.95
C SER A 44 -3.30 -1.88 9.95
N GLU A 45 -2.75 -2.78 10.77
CA GLU A 45 -3.24 -4.16 10.95
C GLU A 45 -4.69 -4.22 11.43
N ALA A 46 -5.10 -3.26 12.28
CA ALA A 46 -6.47 -3.16 12.76
C ALA A 46 -7.48 -3.00 11.61
N LYS A 47 -7.12 -2.24 10.57
CA LYS A 47 -7.95 -2.05 9.37
C LYS A 47 -8.09 -3.37 8.62
N ILE A 48 -7.00 -4.14 8.49
CA ILE A 48 -7.00 -5.45 7.82
C ILE A 48 -7.89 -6.45 8.57
N LYS A 49 -7.67 -6.61 9.89
CA LYS A 49 -8.47 -7.54 10.71
C LYS A 49 -9.96 -7.23 10.64
N THR A 50 -10.31 -5.96 10.59
CA THR A 50 -11.70 -5.51 10.41
C THR A 50 -12.26 -5.92 9.04
N LEU A 51 -11.45 -5.84 7.98
CA LEU A 51 -11.85 -6.22 6.63
C LEU A 51 -11.99 -7.74 6.47
N LEU A 52 -11.11 -8.51 7.10
CA LEU A 52 -11.15 -9.98 7.07
C LEU A 52 -12.33 -10.57 7.85
N ASN A 53 -12.68 -9.97 9.00
CA ASN A 53 -13.82 -10.39 9.81
C ASN A 53 -15.17 -10.28 9.07
N LYS A 54 -15.24 -9.55 7.95
CA LYS A 54 -16.47 -9.45 7.12
C LYS A 54 -16.72 -10.67 6.23
N ASN A 55 -16.00 -11.78 6.40
CA ASN A 55 -16.19 -13.07 5.70
C ASN A 55 -16.10 -13.00 4.17
N ASN A 56 -15.52 -11.94 3.62
CA ASN A 56 -15.49 -11.72 2.18
C ASN A 56 -14.08 -11.34 1.75
N THR A 57 -13.20 -12.35 1.73
CA THR A 57 -11.76 -12.23 1.45
C THR A 57 -11.48 -11.48 0.14
N ASN A 58 -12.32 -11.69 -0.87
CA ASN A 58 -12.20 -11.02 -2.16
C ASN A 58 -12.52 -9.51 -2.06
N PHE A 59 -13.51 -9.15 -1.26
CA PHE A 59 -13.81 -7.76 -0.92
C PHE A 59 -12.69 -7.13 -0.09
N ALA A 60 -12.13 -7.87 0.88
CA ALA A 60 -11.00 -7.42 1.68
C ALA A 60 -9.77 -7.13 0.81
N ALA A 61 -9.42 -8.03 -0.11
CA ALA A 61 -8.30 -7.83 -1.04
C ALA A 61 -8.47 -6.58 -1.91
N THR A 62 -9.68 -6.33 -2.40
CA THR A 62 -10.02 -5.13 -3.18
C THR A 62 -9.85 -3.85 -2.37
N VAL A 63 -10.40 -3.81 -1.14
CA VAL A 63 -10.30 -2.63 -0.27
C VAL A 63 -8.85 -2.36 0.15
N ILE A 64 -8.07 -3.41 0.40
CA ILE A 64 -6.65 -3.26 0.70
C ILE A 64 -5.94 -2.69 -0.53
N ALA A 65 -6.14 -3.25 -1.73
CA ALA A 65 -5.53 -2.74 -2.95
C ALA A 65 -5.82 -1.25 -3.18
N ASP A 66 -7.06 -0.81 -2.95
CA ASP A 66 -7.45 0.60 -3.06
C ASP A 66 -6.71 1.47 -2.03
N ALA A 67 -6.58 1.01 -0.77
CA ALA A 67 -5.82 1.74 0.24
C ALA A 67 -4.31 1.84 -0.09
N ILE A 68 -3.73 0.81 -0.71
CA ILE A 68 -2.34 0.88 -1.18
C ILE A 68 -2.19 1.95 -2.26
N LEU A 69 -3.08 1.93 -3.26
CA LEU A 69 -3.04 2.88 -4.38
C LEU A 69 -3.19 4.33 -3.89
N GLU A 70 -4.15 4.58 -2.98
CA GLU A 70 -4.35 5.88 -2.34
C GLU A 70 -3.06 6.38 -1.66
N ARG A 71 -2.38 5.54 -0.89
CA ARG A 71 -1.11 5.90 -0.25
C ARG A 71 0.04 6.15 -1.22
N LEU A 72 0.09 5.42 -2.33
CA LEU A 72 1.07 5.67 -3.38
C LEU A 72 0.81 7.00 -4.09
N GLU A 73 -0.45 7.37 -4.30
CA GLU A 73 -0.85 8.66 -4.86
C GLU A 73 -0.54 9.82 -3.91
N GLU A 74 -0.88 9.71 -2.62
CA GLU A 74 -0.53 10.70 -1.59
C GLU A 74 0.99 10.92 -1.53
N LYS A 75 1.78 9.85 -1.58
CA LYS A 75 3.24 9.92 -1.58
C LYS A 75 3.75 10.63 -2.84
N LYS A 76 3.17 10.37 -4.01
CA LYS A 76 3.50 11.08 -5.27
C LYS A 76 3.11 12.56 -5.18
N ALA A 77 1.95 12.88 -4.62
CA ALA A 77 1.47 14.24 -4.44
C ALA A 77 2.36 15.04 -3.48
N SER A 78 2.70 14.48 -2.32
CA SER A 78 3.62 15.09 -1.34
C SER A 78 5.00 15.34 -1.96
N ARG A 79 5.54 14.40 -2.74
CA ARG A 79 6.81 14.60 -3.45
C ARG A 79 6.73 15.70 -4.52
N LYS A 80 5.63 15.78 -5.28
CA LYS A 80 5.43 16.87 -6.27
C LYS A 80 5.32 18.22 -5.59
N LYS A 81 4.60 18.30 -4.48
CA LYS A 81 4.46 19.53 -3.68
C LYS A 81 5.80 20.02 -3.14
N TYR A 82 6.67 19.11 -2.70
CA TYR A 82 8.04 19.44 -2.26
C TYR A 82 9.01 19.76 -3.40
N LYS A 83 8.81 19.20 -4.61
CA LYS A 83 9.65 19.50 -5.79
C LYS A 83 9.31 20.82 -6.49
N GLN A 84 8.07 21.29 -6.36
CA GLN A 84 7.64 22.58 -6.89
C GLN A 84 7.97 23.76 -5.98
N ASP A 85 8.52 23.51 -4.79
CA ASP A 85 8.98 24.56 -3.89
C ASP A 85 10.52 24.51 -3.72
N PRO A 86 11.27 25.10 -4.68
CA PRO A 86 12.65 25.49 -4.45
C PRO A 86 12.78 26.82 -3.68
N SER A 87 11.67 27.39 -3.17
CA SER A 87 11.61 28.65 -2.42
C SER A 87 11.56 28.47 -0.90
N ALA A 88 11.44 27.24 -0.40
CA ALA A 88 11.61 26.90 1.01
C ALA A 88 13.07 26.52 1.35
N SER A 89 14.01 26.86 0.45
CA SER A 89 15.43 26.97 0.78
C SER A 89 15.70 28.44 1.10
N ASP A 90 16.18 28.69 2.32
CA ASP A 90 16.39 30.02 2.93
C ASP A 90 15.05 30.72 3.22
N GLU A 91 14.53 30.75 4.44
CA GLU A 91 14.95 31.68 5.49
C GLU A 91 14.15 31.31 6.75
N GLU A 92 14.80 30.76 7.77
CA GLU A 92 14.44 30.95 9.19
C GLU A 92 15.56 30.35 10.06
N LYS A 93 16.78 30.87 9.82
CA LYS A 93 17.74 31.08 10.89
C LYS A 93 17.24 32.30 11.66
N TRP A 94 16.66 32.11 12.84
CA TRP A 94 16.84 32.94 14.04
C TRP A 94 16.43 32.17 15.28
#